data_AF-A0A6M6JCG8-F1
#
_entry.id   AF-A0A6M6JCG8-F1
#
_cell.length_a   1.000
_cell.length_b   1.000
_cell.length_c   1.000
_cell.angle_alpha   90.00
_cell.angle_beta   90.00
_cell.angle_gamma   90.00
#
_symmetry.space_group_name_H-M   'P 1'
#
loop_
_entity.id
_entity.type
_entity.pdbx_description
1 polymer ?
#
loop_
_entity_poly.entity_id
_entity_poly.type
_entity_poly.pdbx_seq_one_letter_code
_entity_poly.pdbx_strand_id
1 'polypeptide(L)'
;MPNLGGWELIVLLGVLVLIFGAKKLPDMARSVGQSARVFKGEMRGLKEDRASEAPAEPATPDAPATASLPAVTKTPPAPTAVLPVVEAEVVDARR
;
A
#
# COMPACT_ATOMS: atom_id res chain seq x y z
N MET A 1 41.76 1.90 -16.51
CA MET A 1 40.67 0.91 -16.40
C MET A 1 39.36 1.64 -16.66
N PRO A 2 38.49 1.14 -17.54
CA PRO A 2 37.23 1.81 -17.85
C PRO A 2 36.40 1.97 -16.58
N ASN A 3 36.08 3.21 -16.24
CA ASN A 3 35.33 3.57 -15.03
C ASN A 3 33.82 3.40 -15.28
N LEU A 4 33.39 2.15 -15.47
CA LEU A 4 32.01 1.74 -15.81
C LEU A 4 30.95 2.03 -14.73
N GLY A 5 31.30 2.71 -13.64
CA GLY A 5 30.47 2.71 -12.44
C GLY A 5 29.33 3.71 -12.46
N GLY A 6 29.64 4.98 -12.75
CA GLY A 6 28.71 6.08 -12.52
C GLY A 6 28.00 6.56 -13.77
N TRP A 7 28.77 6.91 -14.81
CA TRP A 7 28.24 7.56 -16.00
C TRP A 7 27.38 6.61 -16.84
N GLU A 8 27.85 5.38 -17.07
CA GLU A 8 27.09 4.36 -17.78
C GLU A 8 25.74 4.03 -17.12
N LEU A 9 25.66 4.01 -15.79
CA LEU A 9 24.39 3.78 -15.09
C LEU A 9 23.40 4.94 -15.30
N ILE A 10 23.88 6.18 -15.30
CA ILE A 10 23.04 7.35 -15.58
C ILE A 10 22.52 7.30 -17.03
N VAL A 11 23.38 6.97 -18.00
CA VAL A 11 22.99 6.83 -19.41
C VAL A 11 21.97 5.70 -19.58
N LEU A 12 22.20 4.54 -18.96
CA LEU A 12 21.28 3.39 -19.02
C LEU A 12 19.93 3.73 -18.39
N LEU A 13 19.93 4.40 -17.24
CA LEU A 13 18.72 4.87 -16.58
C LEU A 13 17.98 5.88 -17.46
N GLY A 14 18.71 6.78 -18.13
CA GLY A 14 18.16 7.73 -19.09
C GLY A 14 17.45 7.06 -20.26
N VAL A 15 18.07 6.04 -20.88
CA VAL A 15 17.46 5.25 -21.96
C VAL A 15 16.21 4.52 -21.45
N LEU A 16 16.25 3.95 -20.25
CA LEU A 16 15.10 3.26 -19.67
C LEU A 16 13.94 4.22 -19.39
N VAL A 17 14.22 5.42 -18.87
CA VAL A 17 13.23 6.48 -18.69
C VAL A 17 12.68 6.98 -20.02
N LEU A 18 13.47 7.00 -21.09
CA LEU A 18 13.00 7.43 -22.42
C LEU A 18 12.00 6.43 -23.01
N ILE A 19 12.19 5.13 -22.79
CA ILE A 19 11.30 4.07 -23.29
C ILE A 19 10.06 3.91 -22.41
N PHE A 20 10.24 3.87 -21.08
CA PHE A 20 9.16 3.57 -20.13
C PHE A 20 8.45 4.84 -19.62
N GLY A 21 9.13 5.99 -19.62
CA GLY A 21 8.63 7.27 -19.11
C GLY A 21 8.99 7.55 -17.64
N ALA A 22 9.16 8.84 -17.30
CA ALA A 22 9.61 9.30 -15.98
C ALA A 22 8.67 8.92 -14.82
N LYS A 23 7.38 8.70 -15.07
CA LYS A 23 6.41 8.27 -14.04
C LYS A 23 6.32 6.76 -13.88
N LYS A 24 6.65 5.95 -14.91
CA LYS A 24 6.46 4.49 -14.85
C LYS A 24 7.59 3.76 -14.14
N LEU A 25 8.83 4.22 -14.31
CA LEU A 25 9.98 3.66 -13.59
C LEU A 25 9.82 3.67 -12.06
N PRO A 26 9.54 4.83 -11.43
CA PRO A 26 9.39 4.88 -9.97
C PRO A 26 8.13 4.17 -9.47
N ASP A 27 7.05 4.18 -10.26
CA ASP A 27 5.79 3.52 -9.92
C ASP A 27 5.93 1.99 -9.91
N MET A 28 6.57 1.43 -10.95
CA MET A 28 6.92 0.01 -11.01
C MET A 28 7.89 -0.38 -9.89
N ALA A 29 8.94 0.41 -9.66
CA ALA A 29 9.89 0.16 -8.57
C ALA A 29 9.22 0.17 -7.18
N ARG A 30 8.24 1.06 -6.95
CA ARG A 30 7.48 1.11 -5.68
C ARG A 30 6.62 -0.14 -5.49
N SER A 31 5.87 -0.55 -6.51
CA SER A 31 5.02 -1.76 -6.41
C SER A 31 5.85 -3.02 -6.18
N VAL A 32 6.94 -3.21 -6.93
CA VAL A 32 7.88 -4.32 -6.77
C VAL A 32 8.59 -4.26 -5.41
N GLY A 33 8.98 -3.07 -4.95
CA GLY A 33 9.61 -2.85 -3.66
C GLY A 33 8.70 -3.21 -2.48
N GLN A 34 7.40 -2.94 -2.60
CA GLN A 34 6.42 -3.30 -1.58
C GLN A 34 6.25 -4.82 -1.47
N SER A 35 6.13 -5.54 -2.60
CA SER A 35 6.12 -7.01 -2.61
C SER A 35 7.42 -7.61 -2.08
N ALA A 36 8.57 -7.04 -2.46
CA ALA A 36 9.88 -7.48 -1.98
C ALA A 36 10.07 -7.24 -0.47
N ARG A 37 9.49 -6.18 0.09
CA ARG A 37 9.54 -5.89 1.54
C ARG A 37 8.74 -6.92 2.35
N VAL A 38 7.53 -7.25 1.90
CA VAL A 38 6.70 -8.28 2.54
C VAL A 38 7.42 -9.64 2.47
N PHE A 39 7.87 -10.02 1.28
CA PHE A 39 8.60 -11.26 1.08
C PHE A 39 9.87 -11.33 1.93
N LYS A 40 10.65 -10.24 2.02
CA LYS A 40 11.85 -10.21 2.87
C LYS A 40 11.54 -10.25 4.37
N GLY A 41 10.39 -9.71 4.79
CA GLY A 41 9.91 -9.81 6.18
C GLY A 41 9.59 -11.25 6.56
N GLU A 42 8.78 -11.93 5.74
CA GLU A 42 8.43 -13.35 5.92
C GLU A 42 9.66 -14.25 5.86
N MET A 43 10.53 -14.03 4.87
CA MET A 43 11.78 -14.79 4.68
C MET A 43 12.79 -14.56 5.82
N ARG A 44 12.73 -13.41 6.51
CA ARG A 44 13.52 -13.15 7.72
C ARG A 44 13.00 -13.96 8.89
N GLY A 45 11.69 -13.98 9.14
CA GLY A 45 11.09 -14.81 10.20
C GLY A 45 11.48 -16.29 10.08
N LEU A 46 11.48 -16.83 8.85
CA LEU A 46 11.94 -18.21 8.58
C LEU A 46 13.44 -18.45 8.84
N LYS A 47 14.29 -17.44 8.64
CA LYS A 47 15.73 -17.52 8.97
C LYS A 47 15.97 -17.35 10.46
N GLU A 48 15.18 -16.50 11.11
CA GLU A 48 15.28 -16.20 12.54
C GLU A 48 14.78 -17.39 13.37
N ASP A 49 13.70 -18.07 12.97
CA ASP A 49 13.24 -19.33 13.57
C ASP A 49 14.26 -20.48 13.44
N ARG A 50 15.14 -20.43 12.43
CA ARG A 50 16.26 -21.37 12.28
C ARG A 50 17.49 -20.98 13.11
N ALA A 51 17.57 -19.73 13.57
CA ALA A 51 18.72 -19.19 14.30
C ALA A 51 18.42 -18.88 15.79
N SER A 52 17.15 -18.81 16.19
CA SER A 52 16.72 -18.31 17.49
C SER A 52 15.93 -19.37 18.27
N GLU A 53 16.66 -20.28 18.89
CA GLU A 53 16.24 -20.95 20.13
C GLU A 53 16.50 -20.01 21.35
N ALA A 54 16.23 -18.71 21.21
CA ALA A 54 16.31 -17.71 22.29
C ALA A 54 15.30 -16.57 22.05
N PRO A 55 14.64 -16.04 23.10
CA PRO A 55 13.52 -15.12 22.95
C PRO A 55 13.99 -13.66 22.78
N ALA A 56 13.48 -12.96 21.77
CA ALA A 56 13.61 -11.51 21.65
C ALA A 56 12.33 -10.86 21.09
N GLU A 57 12.05 -9.69 21.64
CA GLU A 57 10.83 -8.87 21.63
C GLU A 57 10.17 -8.52 20.29
N PRO A 58 8.89 -8.09 20.30
CA PRO A 58 8.13 -7.75 19.11
C PRO A 58 8.63 -6.43 18.53
N ALA A 59 9.20 -6.48 17.33
CA ALA A 59 9.53 -5.28 16.55
C ALA A 59 8.24 -4.69 15.94
N THR A 60 7.71 -3.64 16.58
CA THR A 60 6.70 -2.75 16.03
C THR A 60 7.23 -2.12 14.73
N PRO A 61 6.58 -2.30 13.57
CA PRO A 61 7.04 -1.62 12.36
C PRO A 61 6.70 -0.13 12.45
N ASP A 62 7.74 0.71 12.52
CA ASP A 62 7.68 2.13 12.21
C ASP A 62 6.98 2.35 10.86
N ALA A 63 5.75 2.84 10.94
CA ALA A 63 5.08 3.52 9.85
C ALA A 63 5.62 4.96 9.82
N PRO A 64 6.32 5.41 8.76
CA PRO A 64 6.49 6.83 8.58
C PRO A 64 5.13 7.43 8.22
N ALA A 65 4.50 8.05 9.22
CA ALA A 65 3.52 9.08 8.98
C ALA A 65 4.18 10.19 8.14
N THR A 66 3.58 10.54 7.01
CA THR A 66 3.17 11.90 6.59
C THR A 66 3.03 11.97 5.08
N ALA A 67 1.80 11.84 4.60
CA ALA A 67 1.24 12.74 3.60
C ALA A 67 -0.22 12.96 3.98
N SER A 68 -0.42 13.96 4.83
CA SER A 68 -1.72 14.52 5.15
C SER A 68 -2.40 15.01 3.87
N LEU A 69 -3.62 14.53 3.59
CA LEU A 69 -4.86 15.31 3.63
C LEU A 69 -6.02 14.40 3.15
N PRO A 70 -7.14 14.33 3.90
CA PRO A 70 -8.34 13.66 3.42
C PRO A 70 -8.94 14.52 2.30
N ALA A 71 -8.92 14.01 1.07
CA ALA A 71 -9.81 14.54 0.03
C ALA A 71 -11.24 14.11 0.37
N VAL A 72 -11.87 14.88 1.27
CA VAL A 72 -13.32 14.99 1.32
C VAL A 72 -13.76 15.54 -0.03
N THR A 73 -14.17 14.64 -0.92
CA THR A 73 -15.14 14.95 -1.97
C THR A 73 -16.16 13.81 -1.99
N LYS A 74 -16.84 13.64 -0.86
CA LYS A 74 -18.28 13.45 -0.92
C LYS A 74 -18.86 14.85 -0.82
N THR A 75 -19.21 15.42 -1.96
CA THR A 75 -20.16 16.53 -2.02
C THR A 75 -21.55 15.89 -2.12
N PRO A 76 -22.35 15.88 -1.05
CA PRO A 76 -23.80 15.99 -1.15
C PRO A 76 -24.19 17.35 -1.72
N PRO A 77 -25.05 17.36 -2.73
CA PRO A 77 -26.17 18.29 -2.73
C PRO A 77 -27.46 17.57 -3.14
N ALA A 78 -28.37 17.43 -2.18
CA ALA A 78 -29.78 17.81 -2.29
C ALA A 78 -30.62 16.99 -1.30
N PRO A 79 -31.08 17.60 -0.21
CA PRO A 79 -32.13 17.05 0.62
C PRO A 79 -33.46 17.24 -0.13
N THR A 80 -34.17 16.16 -0.42
CA THR A 80 -35.61 16.22 -0.67
C THR A 80 -36.25 14.98 -0.08
N ALA A 81 -36.93 15.25 1.03
CA ALA A 81 -37.89 14.46 1.78
C ALA A 81 -38.56 13.29 1.04
N VAL A 82 -38.61 12.13 1.71
CA VAL A 82 -39.87 11.47 2.12
C VAL A 82 -39.57 10.74 3.44
N LEU A 83 -39.69 11.45 4.56
CA LEU A 83 -40.73 11.27 5.59
C LEU A 83 -40.75 9.89 6.30
N PRO A 84 -40.65 9.88 7.64
CA PRO A 84 -40.48 8.68 8.46
C PRO A 84 -41.83 8.03 8.77
N VAL A 85 -41.93 6.70 8.73
CA VAL A 85 -43.07 6.01 9.35
C VAL A 85 -42.70 4.58 9.78
N VAL A 86 -42.39 4.50 11.08
CA VAL A 86 -42.77 3.47 12.05
C VAL A 86 -42.75 1.99 11.62
N GLU A 87 -41.79 1.29 12.22
CA GLU A 87 -41.98 0.03 12.95
C GLU A 87 -43.46 -0.36 13.23
N ALA A 88 -43.93 -1.45 12.64
CA ALA A 88 -45.11 -2.20 13.04
C ALA A 88 -44.78 -3.68 12.77
N GLU A 89 -44.51 -4.47 13.83
CA GLU A 89 -45.45 -5.45 14.40
C GLU A 89 -45.67 -6.62 13.42
N VAL A 90 -45.09 -7.82 13.63
CA VAL A 90 -45.63 -8.91 14.47
C VAL A 90 -47.12 -9.15 14.22
N VAL A 91 -47.56 -10.42 14.23
CA VAL A 91 -48.93 -10.96 14.03
C VAL A 91 -49.06 -11.55 12.62
N ASP A 92 -48.83 -12.85 12.43
CA ASP A 92 -49.66 -13.98 12.88
C ASP A 92 -51.10 -13.93 12.30
N ALA A 93 -51.63 -15.09 11.93
CA ALA A 93 -52.97 -15.32 11.37
C ALA A 93 -53.26 -14.97 9.89
N ARG A 94 -53.61 -16.02 9.13
CA ARG A 94 -54.45 -16.06 7.91
C ARG A 94 -53.79 -15.86 6.53
N ARG A 95 -53.10 -16.89 6.02
CA ARG A 95 -53.41 -17.42 4.68
C ARG A 95 -52.86 -18.82 4.45
#